data_AF-A0AAV4MP58-F1
#
_entry.id   AF-A0AAV4MP58-F1
#
_cell.length_a   1.000
_cell.length_b   1.000
_cell.length_c   1.000
_cell.angle_alpha   90.00
_cell.angle_beta   90.00
_cell.angle_gamma   90.00
#
_symmetry.space_group_name_H-M   'P 1'
#
loop_
_entity.id
_entity.type
_entity.pdbx_description
1 polymer ?
#
loop_
_entity_poly.entity_id
_entity_poly.type
_entity_poly.pdbx_seq_one_letter_code
_entity_poly.pdbx_strand_id
1 'polypeptide(L)'
;MHCTRCKTDFCYKCGERFRYLKFFGDHYSKLSIFGCKYRFKADQPIQRKVIRGAIFGGKLIAAPVIGALALCAGALAVGISLFALPVYGGIRLYRHCEGRQASKIVRRHPPTYHIPNISLHLSHSFP
;
A
#
# COMPACT_ATOMS: atom_id res chain seq x y z
N MET A 1 -25.71 -25.33 14.04
CA MET A 1 -26.12 -26.29 15.09
C MET A 1 -24.98 -27.28 15.20
N HIS A 2 -24.50 -27.61 16.39
CA HIS A 2 -23.29 -28.43 16.56
C HIS A 2 -23.64 -29.89 16.81
N CYS A 3 -22.90 -30.80 16.18
CA CYS A 3 -23.00 -32.23 16.49
C CYS A 3 -22.27 -32.52 17.81
N THR A 4 -22.93 -33.15 18.78
CA THR A 4 -22.32 -33.49 20.09
C THR A 4 -21.24 -34.57 19.99
N ARG A 5 -21.35 -35.47 19.02
CA ARG A 5 -20.37 -36.55 18.77
C ARG A 5 -19.14 -36.05 18.00
N CYS A 6 -19.36 -35.26 16.95
CA CYS A 6 -18.31 -34.82 16.03
C CYS A 6 -17.75 -33.42 16.33
N LYS A 7 -18.41 -32.65 17.22
CA LYS A 7 -18.17 -31.23 17.51
C LYS A 7 -18.15 -30.31 16.29
N THR A 8 -18.67 -30.77 15.15
CA THR A 8 -18.73 -30.00 13.91
C THR A 8 -20.04 -29.25 13.79
N ASP A 9 -19.95 -28.08 13.18
CA ASP A 9 -21.06 -27.20 12.91
C ASP A 9 -21.76 -27.57 11.59
N PHE A 10 -23.09 -27.74 11.62
CA PHE A 10 -23.85 -28.13 10.44
C PHE A 10 -25.20 -27.40 10.31
N CYS A 11 -25.70 -27.35 9.08
CA CYS A 11 -27.01 -26.82 8.76
C CYS A 11 -28.09 -27.90 8.87
N TYR A 12 -29.11 -27.68 9.69
CA TYR A 12 -30.24 -28.61 9.82
C TYR A 12 -31.12 -28.69 8.56
N LYS A 13 -31.11 -27.66 7.70
CA LYS A 13 -31.93 -27.64 6.47
C LYS A 13 -31.33 -28.49 5.37
N CYS A 14 -30.02 -28.43 5.16
CA CYS A 14 -29.34 -29.14 4.07
C CYS A 14 -28.43 -30.28 4.52
N GLY A 15 -28.22 -30.48 5.82
CA GLY A 15 -27.36 -31.54 6.35
C GLY A 15 -25.86 -31.34 6.10
N GLU A 16 -25.46 -30.24 5.46
CA GLU A 16 -24.05 -29.95 5.16
C GLU A 16 -23.34 -29.28 6.34
N ARG A 17 -22.04 -29.59 6.49
CA ARG A 17 -21.17 -28.94 7.47
C ARG A 17 -20.82 -27.53 7.03
N PHE A 18 -20.72 -26.60 7.98
CA PHE A 18 -20.22 -25.26 7.69
C PHE A 18 -18.73 -25.36 7.38
N ARG A 19 -18.36 -25.09 6.12
CA ARG A 19 -16.97 -24.96 5.69
C ARG A 19 -16.69 -23.49 5.46
N TYR A 20 -15.94 -22.87 6.36
CA TYR A 20 -15.45 -21.52 6.16
C TYR A 20 -14.19 -21.59 5.30
N LEU A 21 -14.31 -21.16 4.05
CA LEU A 21 -13.17 -20.95 3.17
C LEU A 21 -13.26 -19.51 2.69
N LYS A 22 -12.22 -18.72 2.96
CA LYS A 22 -12.16 -17.27 2.68
C LYS A 22 -12.52 -16.92 1.22
N PHE A 23 -12.23 -17.83 0.29
CA PHE A 23 -12.56 -17.69 -1.13
C PHE A 23 -13.98 -18.15 -1.50
N PHE A 24 -14.50 -19.21 -0.86
CA PHE A 24 -15.77 -19.84 -1.24
C PHE A 24 -16.99 -19.30 -0.47
N GLY A 25 -16.75 -18.55 0.62
CA GLY A 25 -17.75 -17.82 1.38
C GLY A 25 -18.47 -18.65 2.44
N ASP A 26 -19.36 -17.98 3.17
CA ASP A 26 -20.09 -18.57 4.31
C ASP A 26 -21.32 -19.34 3.87
N HIS A 27 -21.63 -20.41 4.59
CA HIS A 27 -22.79 -21.25 4.32
C HIS A 27 -24.14 -20.49 4.39
N TYR A 28 -24.22 -19.44 5.21
CA TYR A 28 -25.42 -18.62 5.39
C TYR A 28 -25.64 -17.58 4.29
N SER A 29 -24.60 -17.25 3.54
CA SER A 29 -24.70 -16.30 2.44
C SER A 29 -25.42 -16.92 1.25
N LYS A 30 -26.28 -16.14 0.57
CA LYS A 30 -27.13 -16.66 -0.54
C LYS A 30 -26.28 -17.09 -1.75
N LEU A 31 -25.17 -16.40 -1.97
CA LEU A 31 -24.35 -16.48 -3.18
C LEU A 31 -23.03 -17.24 -2.99
N SER A 32 -22.72 -17.75 -1.80
CA SER A 32 -21.56 -18.61 -1.63
C SER A 32 -21.73 -19.92 -2.40
N ILE A 33 -20.59 -20.46 -2.83
CA ILE A 33 -20.51 -21.68 -3.64
C ILE A 33 -20.97 -22.87 -2.79
N PHE A 34 -20.51 -22.93 -1.53
CA PHE A 34 -20.93 -23.91 -0.52
C PHE A 34 -22.09 -23.41 0.37
N GLY A 35 -22.91 -22.48 -0.14
CA GLY A 35 -24.07 -21.95 0.55
C GLY A 35 -25.22 -22.94 0.66
N CYS A 36 -26.12 -22.73 1.61
CA CYS A 36 -27.29 -23.61 1.78
C CYS A 36 -28.13 -23.72 0.50
N LYS A 37 -28.49 -24.96 0.10
CA LYS A 37 -29.40 -25.28 -1.02
C LYS A 37 -30.75 -24.57 -0.87
N TYR A 38 -31.35 -24.61 0.31
CA TYR A 38 -32.72 -24.15 0.53
C TYR A 38 -32.85 -22.63 0.71
N ARG A 39 -31.75 -21.88 0.75
CA ARG A 39 -31.76 -20.43 1.00
C ARG A 39 -31.71 -19.60 -0.28
N PHE A 40 -31.29 -20.19 -1.41
CA PHE A 40 -31.20 -19.50 -2.69
C PHE A 40 -31.80 -20.36 -3.81
N LYS A 41 -32.91 -19.89 -4.39
CA LYS A 41 -33.67 -20.56 -5.47
C LYS A 41 -33.87 -22.06 -5.17
N ALA A 42 -34.58 -22.37 -4.08
CA ALA A 42 -34.80 -23.75 -3.62
C ALA A 42 -35.32 -24.68 -4.73
N ASP A 43 -36.28 -24.16 -5.50
CA ASP A 43 -37.09 -24.90 -6.48
C ASP A 43 -36.45 -24.99 -7.88
N GLN A 44 -35.38 -24.22 -8.13
CA GLN A 44 -34.72 -24.14 -9.44
C GLN A 44 -33.24 -24.51 -9.34
N PRO A 45 -32.90 -25.82 -9.39
CA PRO A 45 -31.53 -26.30 -9.16
C PRO A 45 -30.55 -25.88 -10.26
N ILE A 46 -31.01 -25.77 -11.51
CA ILE A 46 -30.18 -25.40 -12.66
C ILE A 46 -29.73 -23.94 -12.52
N GLN A 47 -30.68 -23.02 -12.29
CA GLN A 47 -30.35 -21.60 -12.12
C GLN A 47 -29.42 -21.36 -10.93
N ARG A 48 -29.59 -22.11 -9.83
CA ARG A 48 -28.65 -22.05 -8.70
C ARG A 48 -27.23 -22.42 -9.12
N LYS A 49 -27.06 -23.54 -9.83
CA LYS A 49 -25.74 -24.02 -10.27
C LYS A 49 -25.10 -23.01 -11.22
N VAL A 50 -25.85 -22.44 -12.15
CA VAL A 50 -25.36 -21.41 -13.08
C VAL A 50 -24.90 -20.17 -12.34
N ILE A 51 -25.72 -19.62 -11.43
CA ILE A 51 -25.37 -18.38 -10.71
C ILE A 51 -24.15 -18.60 -9.80
N ARG A 52 -24.12 -19.70 -9.04
CA ARG A 52 -22.96 -20.01 -8.17
C ARG A 52 -21.70 -20.34 -8.98
N GLY A 53 -21.85 -21.01 -10.12
CA GLY A 53 -20.76 -21.28 -11.06
C GLY A 53 -20.20 -20.00 -11.68
N ALA A 54 -21.07 -19.07 -12.07
CA ALA A 54 -20.67 -17.76 -12.59
C ALA A 54 -19.90 -16.95 -11.53
N ILE A 55 -20.35 -16.96 -10.27
CA ILE A 55 -19.63 -16.28 -9.18
C ILE A 55 -18.27 -16.93 -8.93
N PHE A 56 -18.20 -18.26 -8.94
CA PHE A 56 -16.91 -18.96 -8.81
C PHE A 56 -15.96 -18.61 -9.95
N GLY A 57 -16.43 -18.69 -11.20
CA GLY A 57 -15.66 -18.31 -12.37
C GLY A 57 -15.20 -16.86 -12.32
N GLY A 58 -16.08 -15.93 -11.93
CA GLY A 58 -15.74 -14.52 -11.76
C GLY A 58 -14.63 -14.32 -10.72
N LYS A 59 -14.68 -14.99 -9.57
CA LYS A 59 -13.61 -14.90 -8.55
C LYS A 59 -12.31 -15.54 -9.03
N LEU A 60 -12.39 -16.66 -9.75
CA LEU A 60 -11.22 -17.32 -10.34
C LEU A 60 -10.52 -16.46 -11.39
N ILE A 61 -11.25 -15.70 -12.20
CA ILE A 61 -10.68 -14.80 -13.21
C ILE A 61 -10.21 -13.48 -12.57
N ALA A 62 -10.95 -12.95 -11.59
CA ALA A 62 -10.60 -11.70 -10.93
C ALA A 62 -9.25 -11.79 -10.20
N ALA A 63 -8.94 -12.93 -9.58
CA ALA A 63 -7.68 -13.13 -8.85
C ALA A 63 -6.42 -12.90 -9.71
N PRO A 64 -6.22 -13.59 -10.85
CA PRO A 64 -5.07 -13.37 -11.72
C PRO A 64 -5.10 -11.99 -12.40
N VAL A 65 -6.28 -11.45 -12.72
CA VAL A 65 -6.38 -10.11 -13.34
C VAL A 65 -5.88 -9.03 -12.39
N ILE A 66 -6.35 -9.03 -11.13
CA ILE A 66 -5.88 -8.08 -10.12
C ILE A 66 -4.39 -8.30 -9.82
N GLY A 67 -3.95 -9.56 -9.75
CA GLY A 67 -2.54 -9.90 -9.57
C GLY A 67 -1.66 -9.34 -10.69
N ALA A 68 -2.05 -9.53 -11.95
CA ALA A 68 -1.33 -9.02 -13.10
C ALA A 68 -1.28 -7.48 -13.11
N LEU A 69 -2.40 -6.81 -12.84
CA LEU A 69 -2.45 -5.35 -12.74
C LEU A 69 -1.51 -4.83 -11.64
N ALA A 70 -1.51 -5.46 -10.47
CA ALA A 70 -0.63 -5.08 -9.37
C ALA A 70 0.85 -5.30 -9.72
N LEU A 71 1.18 -6.39 -10.40
CA LEU A 71 2.54 -6.67 -10.88
C LEU A 71 3.02 -5.62 -11.90
N CYS A 72 2.18 -5.30 -12.89
CA CYS A 72 2.52 -4.27 -13.89
C CYS A 72 2.72 -2.90 -13.25
N ALA A 73 1.82 -2.49 -12.35
CA ALA A 73 1.94 -1.22 -11.63
C ALA A 73 3.20 -1.19 -10.74
N GLY A 74 3.48 -2.29 -10.04
CA GLY A 74 4.68 -2.45 -9.22
C GLY A 74 5.96 -2.36 -10.05
N ALA A 75 6.01 -3.02 -11.20
CA ALA A 75 7.16 -2.99 -12.09
C ALA A 75 7.45 -1.57 -12.61
N LEU A 76 6.42 -0.83 -13.01
CA LEU A 76 6.55 0.58 -13.42
C LEU A 76 7.07 1.46 -12.28
N ALA A 77 6.49 1.31 -11.08
CA ALA A 77 6.91 2.08 -9.92
C ALA A 77 8.38 1.82 -9.55
N VAL A 78 8.81 0.56 -9.59
CA VAL A 78 10.21 0.16 -9.34
C VAL A 78 11.13 0.71 -10.43
N GLY A 79 10.76 0.60 -11.70
CA GLY A 79 11.53 1.14 -12.82
C GLY A 79 11.77 2.65 -12.71
N ILE A 80 10.71 3.42 -12.42
CA ILE A 80 10.82 4.87 -12.21
C ILE A 80 11.68 5.18 -10.99
N SER A 81 11.50 4.46 -9.89
CA SER A 81 12.25 4.68 -8.64
C SER A 81 13.75 4.40 -8.83
N LEU A 82 14.10 3.35 -9.56
CA LEU A 82 15.49 3.00 -9.89
C LEU A 82 16.20 4.09 -10.69
N PHE A 83 15.48 4.85 -11.51
CA PHE A 83 16.06 5.95 -12.28
C PHE A 83 16.05 7.27 -11.50
N ALA A 84 14.94 7.59 -10.82
CA ALA A 84 14.77 8.83 -10.09
C ALA A 84 15.71 8.93 -8.87
N LEU A 85 15.89 7.83 -8.12
CA LEU A 85 16.74 7.80 -6.93
C LEU A 85 18.23 8.14 -7.20
N PRO A 86 18.93 7.52 -8.16
CA PRO A 86 20.33 7.85 -8.43
C PRO A 86 20.48 9.25 -9.02
N VAL A 87 19.55 9.71 -9.87
CA VAL A 87 19.59 11.06 -10.43
C VAL A 87 19.39 12.11 -9.33
N TYR A 88 18.35 11.95 -8.51
CA TYR A 88 18.08 12.86 -7.40
C TYR A 88 19.19 12.82 -6.35
N GLY A 89 19.67 11.62 -6.00
CA GLY A 89 20.79 11.42 -5.09
C GLY A 89 22.08 12.08 -5.58
N GLY A 90 22.40 11.92 -6.88
CA GLY A 90 23.55 12.56 -7.52
C GLY A 90 23.47 14.08 -7.48
N ILE A 91 22.33 14.67 -7.85
CA ILE A 91 22.11 16.13 -7.79
C ILE A 91 22.23 16.63 -6.34
N ARG A 92 21.62 15.92 -5.38
CA ARG A 92 21.68 16.29 -3.97
C ARG A 92 23.11 16.21 -3.42
N LEU A 93 23.87 15.18 -3.81
CA LEU A 93 25.26 15.01 -3.42
C LEU A 93 26.15 16.10 -4.03
N TYR A 94 25.95 16.42 -5.31
CA TYR A 94 26.67 17.49 -6.00
C TYR A 94 26.52 18.83 -5.26
N ARG A 95 25.27 19.25 -4.99
CA ARG A 95 24.99 20.49 -4.25
C ARG A 95 25.58 20.49 -2.84
N HIS A 96 25.57 19.35 -2.16
CA HIS A 96 26.15 19.23 -0.82
C HIS A 96 27.69 19.33 -0.83
N CYS A 97 28.35 18.76 -1.84
CA CYS A 97 29.79 18.89 -2.05
C CYS A 97 30.17 20.33 -2.40
N GLU A 98 29.40 21.00 -3.27
CA GLU A 98 29.59 22.40 -3.66
C GLU A 98 29.50 23.33 -2.44
N GLY A 99 28.48 23.18 -1.59
CA GLY A 99 28.37 23.94 -0.34
C GLY A 99 29.55 23.73 0.62
N ARG A 100 30.06 22.49 0.71
CA ARG A 100 31.28 22.20 1.51
C ARG A 100 32.54 22.83 0.91
N GLN A 101 32.66 22.88 -0.41
CA GLN A 101 33.79 23.52 -1.08
C GLN A 101 33.77 25.03 -0.86
N ALA A 102 32.63 25.70 -1.03
CA ALA A 102 32.47 27.11 -0.72
C ALA A 102 32.83 27.42 0.75
N SER A 103 32.36 26.57 1.69
CA SER A 103 32.69 26.70 3.11
C SER A 103 34.20 26.56 3.39
N LYS A 104 34.89 25.63 2.71
CA LYS A 104 36.35 25.43 2.86
C LYS A 104 37.14 26.59 2.27
N ILE A 105 36.69 27.15 1.14
CA ILE A 105 37.30 28.33 0.51
C ILE A 105 37.19 29.54 1.44
N VAL A 106 36.00 29.81 1.99
CA VAL A 106 35.76 30.89 2.97
C VAL A 106 36.60 30.71 4.25
N ARG A 107 36.85 29.47 4.71
CA ARG A 107 37.76 29.25 5.85
C ARG A 107 39.24 29.49 5.52
N ARG A 108 39.68 29.20 4.30
CA ARG A 108 41.07 29.46 3.88
C ARG A 108 41.32 30.94 3.60
N HIS A 109 40.30 31.63 3.07
CA HIS A 109 40.30 33.07 2.84
C HIS A 109 39.07 33.67 3.53
N PRO A 110 39.17 34.00 4.83
CA PRO A 110 38.08 34.71 5.50
C PRO A 110 37.86 36.03 4.77
N PRO A 111 36.64 36.36 4.33
CA PRO A 111 36.37 37.68 3.78
C PRO A 111 36.68 38.69 4.88
N THR A 112 37.65 39.57 4.62
CA THR A 112 37.89 40.77 5.42
C THR A 112 36.68 41.68 5.23
N TYR A 113 35.67 41.50 6.07
CA TYR A 113 34.61 42.48 6.19
C TYR A 113 35.24 43.74 6.78
N HIS A 114 35.31 44.80 5.99
CA HIS A 114 35.51 46.13 6.53
C HIS A 114 34.27 46.44 7.37
N ILE A 115 34.41 46.37 8.69
CA ILE A 115 33.47 46.97 9.63
C ILE A 115 33.52 48.48 9.31
N PRO A 116 32.44 49.11 8.81
CA PRO A 116 32.42 50.56 8.75
C PRO A 116 32.51 51.04 10.19
N ASN A 117 33.59 51.76 10.48
CA ASN A 117 33.80 52.44 11.75
C ASN A 117 32.68 53.46 11.91
N ILE A 118 31.60 53.07 12.58
CA ILE A 118 30.65 54.02 13.15
C ILE A 118 31.42 54.68 14.28
N SER A 119 32.05 55.80 13.93
CA SER A 119 32.78 56.66 14.85
C SER A 119 31.88 57.01 16.03
N LEU A 120 32.13 56.33 17.14
CA LEU A 120 31.76 56.78 18.48
C LEU A 120 32.55 58.07 18.73
N HIS A 121 32.01 59.18 18.24
CA HIS A 121 32.40 60.53 18.62
C HIS A 121 31.88 60.77 20.05
N LEU A 122 32.40 60.00 21.01
CA LEU A 122 32.16 60.23 22.43
C LEU A 122 33.27 61.17 22.92
N SER A 123 32.93 62.46 22.81
CA SER A 123 33.46 63.59 23.55
C SER A 123 34.20 63.22 24.85
N HIS A 124 35.51 63.41 24.85
CA HIS A 124 36.29 63.65 26.06
C HIS A 124 37.22 64.84 25.80
N SER A 125 36.68 66.04 26.00
CA SER A 125 37.45 67.25 26.27
C SER A 125 37.04 67.73 27.66
N PHE A 126 37.82 67.30 28.66
CA PHE A 126 38.03 67.98 29.95
C PHE A 126 39.47 68.51 29.93
N PRO A 127 39.87 69.50 30.76
CA PRO A 127 39.14 70.18 31.83
C PRO A 127 38.84 71.67 31.55
#